data_AF-A0A8T6HJQ4-F1
#
_entry.id   AF-A0A8T6HJQ4-F1
#
_cell.length_a   1.000
_cell.length_b   1.000
_cell.length_c   1.000
_cell.angle_alpha   90.00
_cell.angle_beta   90.00
_cell.angle_gamma   90.00
#
_symmetry.space_group_name_H-M   'P 1'
#
loop_
_entity.id
_entity.type
_entity.pdbx_description
1 polymer ?
#
loop_
_entity_poly.entity_id
_entity_poly.type
_entity_poly.pdbx_seq_one_letter_code
_entity_poly.pdbx_strand_id
1 'polypeptide(L)'
;MGLAAPVLFSEPGSPLAGLYSQWKARVGDDIETMIRMALTVWRAVSWAAIVLIAVASPLVLFSTTRAEGGVPIPAPAGTTWSIIAGYNTATHSEADQQDPHAIDIVRTDASTDWTPVLSPVDGEVTWSDNNGLTIQDSNGYAHLLVHLDPDDHITRGLRVRVGDQVGLVFPVGYDANGGVAHIHYAIHETYGGGYLGRTIPFTRPYAIEGRELHWSDEYNLHSGVEFTSTNSPNWTAPTDESPDVDDEPVAVAEPEPEPVWTMPADAPVGGWRTVGVSRDTSVAGLEKMLDGPLSALVVHNARDGSYELFDPSDPGSADVAVRSLQAGQAVWALVDPFSAWLPAPPSAPRQVTIRLLAGANLISWQGPDRDVGAALRNVAHFSRAYRYDPYTERWQFWSPEAPDFVNTLERLQSGDALYVVVRVGSVWTQLP
;
A
#
# COMPACT_ATOMS: atom_id res chain seq x y z
N MET A 1 89.44 30.22 -30.51
CA MET A 1 90.11 29.65 -29.34
C MET A 1 89.35 28.40 -28.95
N GLY A 2 89.85 27.24 -29.35
CA GLY A 2 89.24 25.94 -29.04
C GLY A 2 89.74 25.45 -27.68
N LEU A 3 88.81 25.13 -26.78
CA LEU A 3 89.09 24.43 -25.53
C LEU A 3 88.90 22.94 -25.76
N ALA A 4 90.01 22.21 -25.79
CA ALA A 4 90.04 20.76 -25.76
C ALA A 4 89.47 20.26 -24.42
N ALA A 5 88.47 19.38 -24.49
CA ALA A 5 88.01 18.61 -23.34
C ALA A 5 89.09 17.59 -22.95
N PRO A 6 89.37 17.37 -21.65
CA PRO A 6 90.32 16.36 -21.25
C PRO A 6 89.69 14.97 -21.45
N VAL A 7 90.26 14.21 -22.39
CA VAL A 7 90.06 12.76 -22.51
C VAL A 7 90.80 12.10 -21.34
N LEU A 8 90.13 12.04 -20.20
CA LEU A 8 90.45 11.10 -19.12
C LEU A 8 89.37 10.02 -19.17
N PHE A 9 89.76 8.76 -19.06
CA PHE A 9 88.93 7.54 -19.10
C PHE A 9 88.70 6.90 -20.48
N SER A 10 89.76 6.39 -21.10
CA SER A 10 89.62 5.35 -22.14
C SER A 10 90.80 4.37 -22.20
N GLU A 11 91.32 3.92 -21.06
CA GLU A 11 92.17 2.72 -21.02
C GLU A 11 91.34 1.49 -20.58
N PRO A 12 91.14 0.49 -21.46
CA PRO A 12 90.54 -0.78 -21.09
C PRO A 12 91.48 -1.49 -20.10
N GLY A 13 91.02 -1.67 -18.86
CA GLY A 13 91.80 -2.34 -17.79
C GLY A 13 92.13 -1.47 -16.59
N SER A 14 91.76 -0.19 -16.58
CA SER A 14 91.91 0.62 -15.37
C SER A 14 90.96 0.13 -14.26
N PRO A 15 91.43 -0.04 -13.02
CA PRO A 15 90.57 -0.43 -11.89
C PRO A 15 89.47 0.60 -11.61
N LEU A 16 89.59 1.83 -12.12
CA LEU A 16 88.56 2.86 -12.03
C LEU A 16 87.38 2.62 -12.99
N ALA A 17 87.59 1.95 -14.13
CA ALA A 17 86.49 1.57 -15.03
C ALA A 17 85.58 0.50 -14.41
N GLY A 18 86.16 -0.41 -13.61
CA GLY A 18 85.42 -1.37 -12.79
C GLY A 18 84.60 -0.69 -11.69
N LEU A 19 85.18 0.29 -11.00
CA LEU A 19 84.49 1.06 -9.95
C LEU A 19 83.35 1.94 -10.49
N TYR A 20 83.53 2.57 -11.65
CA TYR A 20 82.48 3.38 -12.28
C TYR A 20 81.30 2.54 -12.78
N SER A 21 81.57 1.38 -13.38
CA SER A 21 80.51 0.44 -13.81
C SER A 21 79.75 -0.15 -12.62
N GLN A 22 80.44 -0.51 -11.52
CA GLN A 22 79.80 -0.95 -10.28
C GLN A 22 78.99 0.17 -9.62
N TRP A 23 79.50 1.40 -9.58
CA TRP A 23 78.77 2.55 -9.04
C TRP A 23 77.52 2.87 -9.86
N LYS A 24 77.61 2.86 -11.19
CA LYS A 24 76.47 3.11 -12.09
C LYS A 24 75.41 2.01 -12.02
N ALA A 25 75.81 0.75 -11.89
CA ALA A 25 74.88 -0.36 -11.64
C ALA A 25 74.16 -0.18 -10.30
N ARG A 26 74.89 0.12 -9.23
CA ARG A 26 74.32 0.30 -7.89
C ARG A 26 73.36 1.49 -7.80
N VAL A 27 73.74 2.64 -8.38
CA VAL A 27 72.87 3.84 -8.40
C VAL A 27 71.66 3.64 -9.33
N GLY A 28 71.82 2.92 -10.44
CA GLY A 28 70.72 2.58 -11.34
C GLY A 28 69.69 1.68 -10.66
N ASP A 29 70.15 0.63 -9.99
CA ASP A 29 69.31 -0.32 -9.24
C ASP A 29 68.59 0.37 -8.07
N ASP A 30 69.26 1.29 -7.38
CA ASP A 30 68.67 2.07 -6.28
C ASP A 30 67.57 3.03 -6.78
N ILE A 31 67.77 3.71 -7.93
CA ILE A 31 66.77 4.60 -8.53
C ILE A 31 65.55 3.81 -9.02
N GLU A 32 65.76 2.68 -9.69
CA GLU A 32 64.65 1.85 -10.16
C GLU A 32 63.84 1.28 -8.98
N THR A 33 64.53 0.87 -7.91
CA THR A 33 63.88 0.39 -6.68
C THR A 33 63.07 1.50 -6.00
N MET A 34 63.62 2.71 -5.90
CA MET A 34 62.91 3.87 -5.35
C MET A 34 61.66 4.25 -6.18
N ILE A 35 61.75 4.21 -7.51
CA ILE A 35 60.61 4.49 -8.40
C ILE A 35 59.52 3.43 -8.25
N ARG A 36 59.89 2.15 -8.17
CA ARG A 36 58.93 1.04 -7.94
C ARG A 36 58.24 1.16 -6.59
N MET A 37 58.96 1.50 -5.53
CA MET A 37 58.36 1.72 -4.20
C MET A 37 57.41 2.92 -4.20
N ALA A 38 57.78 4.05 -4.82
CA ALA A 38 56.93 5.23 -4.92
C ALA A 38 55.62 4.93 -5.70
N LEU A 39 55.69 4.19 -6.81
CA LEU A 39 54.52 3.78 -7.58
C LEU A 39 53.61 2.82 -6.81
N THR A 40 54.17 1.90 -6.02
CA THR A 40 53.37 0.98 -5.19
C THR A 40 52.67 1.72 -4.05
N VAL A 41 53.34 2.67 -3.39
CA VAL A 41 52.71 3.51 -2.36
C VAL A 41 51.61 4.39 -2.97
N TRP A 42 51.87 5.00 -4.12
CA TRP A 42 50.88 5.87 -4.78
C TRP A 42 49.63 5.08 -5.19
N ARG A 43 49.79 3.87 -5.75
CA ARG A 43 48.66 2.98 -6.05
C ARG A 43 47.87 2.60 -4.81
N ALA A 44 48.53 2.26 -3.70
CA ALA A 44 47.84 1.92 -2.45
C ALA A 44 47.03 3.10 -1.89
N VAL A 45 47.58 4.32 -1.96
CA VAL A 45 46.89 5.55 -1.53
C VAL A 45 45.71 5.88 -2.45
N SER A 46 45.86 5.73 -3.77
CA SER A 46 44.77 5.96 -4.72
C SER A 46 43.63 4.97 -4.53
N TRP A 47 43.93 3.68 -4.31
CA TRP A 47 42.89 2.68 -4.03
C TRP A 47 42.19 2.94 -2.70
N ALA A 48 42.92 3.31 -1.65
CA ALA A 48 42.31 3.69 -0.37
C ALA A 48 41.39 4.91 -0.50
N ALA A 49 41.79 5.93 -1.28
CA ALA A 49 40.97 7.11 -1.53
C ALA A 49 39.72 6.80 -2.37
N ILE A 50 39.82 5.95 -3.40
CA ILE A 50 38.67 5.52 -4.21
C ILE A 50 37.70 4.70 -3.36
N VAL A 51 38.19 3.80 -2.51
CA VAL A 51 37.33 3.04 -1.58
C VAL A 51 36.70 3.97 -0.54
N LEU A 52 37.43 4.96 -0.01
CA LEU A 52 36.85 5.95 0.91
C LEU A 52 35.76 6.81 0.25
N ILE A 53 35.96 7.21 -1.01
CA ILE A 53 34.94 7.94 -1.78
C ILE A 53 33.76 7.03 -2.10
N ALA A 54 33.98 5.79 -2.54
CA ALA A 54 32.90 4.85 -2.85
C ALA A 54 32.09 4.42 -1.61
N VAL A 55 32.74 4.31 -0.44
CA VAL A 55 32.08 4.00 0.83
C VAL A 55 31.44 5.24 1.46
N ALA A 56 31.95 6.44 1.22
CA ALA A 56 31.31 7.69 1.63
C ALA A 56 30.19 8.17 0.68
N SER A 57 30.14 7.65 -0.55
CA SER A 57 29.17 8.02 -1.60
C SER A 57 27.87 7.19 -1.66
N PRO A 58 27.28 6.78 -0.52
CA PRO A 58 25.83 6.70 -0.45
C PRO A 58 25.25 7.62 0.63
N LEU A 59 26.00 8.65 1.07
CA LEU A 59 25.36 9.90 1.50
C LEU A 59 24.85 10.61 0.24
N VAL A 60 23.86 10.00 -0.40
CA VAL A 60 22.90 10.73 -1.21
C VAL A 60 22.29 11.73 -0.25
N LEU A 61 22.85 12.94 -0.23
CA LEU A 61 22.24 14.09 0.39
C LEU A 61 20.94 14.28 -0.39
N PHE A 62 19.87 13.69 0.14
CA PHE A 62 18.52 13.98 -0.30
C PHE A 62 18.33 15.47 0.00
N SER A 63 18.53 16.29 -1.03
CA SER A 63 18.02 17.65 -1.01
C SER A 63 16.51 17.52 -0.99
N THR A 64 15.93 17.49 0.20
CA THR A 64 14.49 17.66 0.40
C THR A 64 14.18 19.10 0.06
N THR A 65 14.06 19.39 -1.24
CA THR A 65 13.29 20.55 -1.70
C THR A 65 11.85 20.28 -1.31
N ARG A 66 11.51 20.65 -0.07
CA ARG A 66 10.15 20.65 0.44
C ARG A 66 9.35 21.59 -0.45
N ALA A 67 8.24 21.12 -1.02
CA ALA A 67 7.34 22.00 -1.74
C ALA A 67 6.95 23.16 -0.80
N GLU A 68 6.94 24.39 -1.31
CA GLU A 68 6.53 25.58 -0.53
C GLU A 68 5.07 25.47 0.01
N GLY A 69 4.33 24.42 -0.36
CA GLY A 69 2.93 24.17 -0.01
C GLY A 69 2.68 23.21 1.17
N GLY A 70 3.65 22.93 2.05
CA GLY A 70 3.39 22.12 3.25
C GLY A 70 3.42 20.59 3.02
N VAL A 71 2.53 19.84 3.68
CA VAL A 71 2.39 18.38 3.51
C VAL A 71 1.09 18.04 2.78
N PRO A 72 1.10 17.10 1.83
CA PRO A 72 -0.14 16.67 1.20
C PRO A 72 -0.97 15.81 2.16
N ILE A 73 -2.25 15.64 1.85
CA ILE A 73 -3.11 14.66 2.53
C ILE A 73 -2.55 13.24 2.29
N PRO A 74 -2.64 12.33 3.27
CA PRO A 74 -2.18 10.94 3.13
C PRO A 74 -3.11 10.08 2.25
N ALA A 75 -3.52 10.56 1.08
CA ALA A 75 -4.44 9.89 0.16
C ALA A 75 -4.09 10.17 -1.31
N PRO A 76 -4.51 9.36 -2.30
CA PRO A 76 -4.15 9.55 -3.70
C PRO A 76 -4.53 10.92 -4.27
N ALA A 77 -3.64 11.48 -5.09
CA ALA A 77 -3.85 12.77 -5.74
C ALA A 77 -5.17 12.82 -6.53
N GLY A 78 -5.84 13.97 -6.47
CA GLY A 78 -7.12 14.22 -7.15
C GLY A 78 -8.37 13.80 -6.37
N THR A 79 -8.22 13.07 -5.26
CA THR A 79 -9.34 12.73 -4.36
C THR A 79 -9.72 13.91 -3.46
N THR A 80 -10.99 14.01 -3.06
CA THR A 80 -11.47 15.09 -2.16
C THR A 80 -11.80 14.56 -0.77
N TRP A 81 -11.43 15.34 0.25
CA TRP A 81 -11.52 14.94 1.65
C TRP A 81 -12.08 16.06 2.51
N SER A 82 -12.78 15.72 3.58
CA SER A 82 -13.29 16.66 4.58
C SER A 82 -12.91 16.23 5.99
N ILE A 83 -12.57 17.20 6.84
CA ILE A 83 -12.35 16.95 8.27
C ILE A 83 -13.70 16.72 8.94
N ILE A 84 -13.96 15.51 9.46
CA ILE A 84 -15.19 15.20 10.21
C ILE A 84 -15.02 15.48 11.70
N ALA A 85 -13.82 15.28 12.23
CA ALA A 85 -13.45 15.59 13.60
C ALA A 85 -12.12 16.38 13.59
N GLY A 86 -12.16 17.62 14.04
CA GLY A 86 -11.02 18.53 14.07
C GLY A 86 -10.31 18.54 15.42
N TYR A 87 -9.72 19.66 15.79
CA TYR A 87 -9.03 19.79 17.08
C TYR A 87 -10.02 19.83 18.26
N ASN A 88 -9.55 19.48 19.45
CA ASN A 88 -10.29 19.57 20.72
C ASN A 88 -11.65 18.83 20.70
N THR A 89 -11.70 17.62 20.16
CA THR A 89 -12.89 16.75 20.21
C THR A 89 -12.83 15.84 21.43
N ALA A 90 -13.82 14.96 21.62
CA ALA A 90 -13.79 13.96 22.67
C ALA A 90 -12.67 12.92 22.49
N THR A 91 -12.15 12.74 21.26
CA THR A 91 -11.04 11.83 20.95
C THR A 91 -9.72 12.57 20.73
N HIS A 92 -9.77 13.88 20.45
CA HIS A 92 -8.62 14.77 20.22
C HIS A 92 -8.53 15.79 21.36
N SER A 93 -8.31 15.35 22.58
CA SER A 93 -8.42 16.21 23.78
C SER A 93 -7.13 16.22 24.59
N GLU A 94 -6.77 17.39 25.14
CA GLU A 94 -5.69 17.47 26.13
C GLU A 94 -5.99 16.64 27.38
N ALA A 95 -7.28 16.51 27.74
CA ALA A 95 -7.72 15.80 28.93
C ALA A 95 -7.44 14.30 28.84
N ASP A 96 -7.58 13.72 27.65
CA ASP A 96 -7.30 12.31 27.39
C ASP A 96 -5.83 12.08 27.01
N GLN A 97 -5.02 13.16 26.98
CA GLN A 97 -3.64 13.18 26.49
C GLN A 97 -3.50 12.58 25.08
N GLN A 98 -4.59 12.62 24.32
CA GLN A 98 -4.70 12.03 22.99
C GLN A 98 -4.85 13.17 22.00
N ASP A 99 -3.73 13.44 21.32
CA ASP A 99 -3.63 14.17 20.07
C ASP A 99 -4.58 15.37 19.91
N PRO A 100 -4.48 16.43 20.74
CA PRO A 100 -5.37 17.60 20.66
C PRO A 100 -5.37 18.30 19.29
N HIS A 101 -4.32 18.09 18.50
CA HIS A 101 -4.16 18.62 17.14
C HIS A 101 -4.35 17.55 16.04
N ALA A 102 -4.94 16.40 16.34
CA ALA A 102 -5.32 15.43 15.32
C ALA A 102 -6.51 15.90 14.51
N ILE A 103 -6.64 15.32 13.31
CA ILE A 103 -7.82 15.44 12.47
C ILE A 103 -8.25 14.05 12.00
N ASP A 104 -9.56 13.84 11.93
CA ASP A 104 -10.16 12.69 11.26
C ASP A 104 -10.70 13.16 9.91
N ILE A 105 -10.18 12.58 8.84
CA ILE A 105 -10.60 12.92 7.48
C ILE A 105 -11.33 11.78 6.80
N VAL A 106 -12.41 12.12 6.11
CA VAL A 106 -13.17 11.20 5.25
C VAL A 106 -13.14 11.68 3.82
N ARG A 107 -13.22 10.72 2.90
CA ARG A 107 -13.34 10.98 1.48
C ARG A 107 -14.75 11.49 1.15
N THR A 108 -14.87 12.45 0.25
CA THR A 108 -16.16 13.07 -0.14
C THR A 108 -16.55 12.83 -1.58
N ASP A 109 -15.63 12.38 -2.44
CA ASP A 109 -15.87 12.02 -3.85
C ASP A 109 -16.12 10.52 -4.06
N ALA A 110 -15.87 9.68 -3.06
CA ALA A 110 -16.15 8.25 -3.08
C ALA A 110 -16.21 7.67 -1.65
N SER A 111 -16.39 6.35 -1.54
CA SER A 111 -16.25 5.65 -0.26
C SER A 111 -14.84 5.83 0.33
N THR A 112 -14.75 5.98 1.64
CA THR A 112 -13.47 6.07 2.35
C THR A 112 -12.85 4.69 2.56
N ASP A 113 -13.70 3.67 2.78
CA ASP A 113 -13.31 2.28 3.00
C ASP A 113 -12.32 1.79 1.95
N TRP A 114 -11.24 1.14 2.41
CA TRP A 114 -10.20 0.55 1.57
C TRP A 114 -9.48 1.53 0.64
N THR A 115 -9.63 2.84 0.85
CA THR A 115 -8.86 3.83 0.09
C THR A 115 -7.38 3.67 0.42
N PRO A 116 -6.47 3.68 -0.57
CA PRO A 116 -5.04 3.66 -0.30
C PRO A 116 -4.62 4.84 0.59
N VAL A 117 -3.77 4.57 1.58
CA VAL A 117 -3.13 5.60 2.40
C VAL A 117 -1.72 5.80 1.90
N LEU A 118 -1.37 7.05 1.61
CA LEU A 118 -0.05 7.42 1.11
C LEU A 118 0.78 8.07 2.21
N SER A 119 2.09 7.85 2.18
CA SER A 119 3.00 8.61 3.03
C SER A 119 2.89 10.11 2.69
N PRO A 120 2.63 10.99 3.67
CA PRO A 120 2.59 12.44 3.45
C PRO A 120 3.99 13.08 3.51
N VAL A 121 5.02 12.34 3.92
CA VAL A 121 6.39 12.83 4.07
C VAL A 121 7.44 11.82 3.62
N ASP A 122 8.63 12.31 3.32
CA ASP A 122 9.81 11.46 3.26
C ASP A 122 10.26 11.16 4.70
N GLY A 123 10.52 9.89 5.01
CA GLY A 123 10.87 9.53 6.37
C GLY A 123 11.19 8.07 6.61
N GLU A 124 11.30 7.72 7.88
CA GLU A 124 11.49 6.35 8.37
C GLU A 124 10.28 5.92 9.19
N VAL A 125 9.75 4.73 8.92
CA VAL A 125 8.66 4.15 9.70
C VAL A 125 9.17 3.82 11.10
N THR A 126 8.65 4.47 12.14
CA THR A 126 9.13 4.30 13.52
C THR A 126 8.27 3.35 14.37
N TRP A 127 7.02 3.16 13.98
CA TRP A 127 6.08 2.18 14.52
C TRP A 127 5.12 1.79 13.41
N SER A 128 4.70 0.54 13.41
CA SER A 128 3.61 0.02 12.60
C SER A 128 3.05 -1.21 13.30
N ASP A 129 1.74 -1.31 13.37
CA ASP A 129 1.01 -2.47 13.84
C ASP A 129 -0.27 -2.68 13.02
N ASN A 130 -1.23 -3.45 13.53
CA ASN A 130 -2.46 -3.75 12.80
C ASN A 130 -3.49 -2.60 12.83
N ASN A 131 -3.17 -1.40 13.32
CA ASN A 131 -4.10 -0.26 13.31
C ASN A 131 -3.51 1.04 12.75
N GLY A 132 -2.20 1.07 12.52
CA GLY A 132 -1.58 2.29 12.03
C GLY A 132 -0.08 2.21 11.95
N LEU A 133 0.50 3.37 11.70
CA LEU A 133 1.94 3.56 11.61
C LEU A 133 2.34 5.00 11.94
N THR A 134 3.64 5.18 12.22
CA THR A 134 4.25 6.51 12.33
C THR A 134 5.42 6.62 11.37
N ILE A 135 5.55 7.77 10.72
CA ILE A 135 6.67 8.09 9.84
C ILE A 135 7.42 9.29 10.42
N GLN A 136 8.66 9.07 10.85
CA GLN A 136 9.53 10.14 11.33
C GLN A 136 10.20 10.85 10.16
N ASP A 137 9.96 12.15 10.06
CA ASP A 137 10.52 13.02 9.04
C ASP A 137 11.95 13.50 9.40
N SER A 138 12.59 14.20 8.45
CA SER A 138 13.95 14.73 8.65
C SER A 138 14.04 15.87 9.67
N ASN A 139 12.91 16.45 10.08
CA ASN A 139 12.85 17.58 11.01
C ASN A 139 12.66 17.13 12.45
N GLY A 140 12.58 15.81 12.70
CA GLY A 140 12.36 15.27 14.04
C GLY A 140 10.90 15.32 14.46
N TYR A 141 9.97 15.24 13.51
CA TYR A 141 8.55 15.08 13.78
C TYR A 141 8.08 13.71 13.28
N ALA A 142 7.10 13.13 13.96
CA ALA A 142 6.49 11.86 13.58
C ALA A 142 5.06 12.10 13.10
N HIS A 143 4.75 11.62 11.90
CA HIS A 143 3.43 11.65 11.30
C HIS A 143 2.71 10.37 11.69
N LEU A 144 1.70 10.47 12.55
CA LEU A 144 0.88 9.36 13.01
C LEU A 144 -0.33 9.20 12.08
N LEU A 145 -0.52 7.99 11.54
CA LEU A 145 -1.66 7.61 10.71
C LEU A 145 -2.32 6.38 11.34
N VAL A 146 -3.61 6.47 11.68
CA VAL A 146 -4.37 5.40 12.37
C VAL A 146 -5.70 5.14 11.65
N HIS A 147 -6.34 4.03 12.01
CA HIS A 147 -7.56 3.49 11.39
C HIS A 147 -7.31 3.01 9.97
N LEU A 148 -6.14 2.43 9.77
CA LEU A 148 -5.70 1.85 8.52
C LEU A 148 -5.04 0.50 8.77
N ASP A 149 -5.03 -0.33 7.73
CA ASP A 149 -4.29 -1.57 7.67
C ASP A 149 -2.95 -1.33 6.96
N PRO A 150 -1.82 -1.21 7.68
CA PRO A 150 -0.54 -1.03 7.02
C PRO A 150 -0.25 -2.18 6.07
N ASP A 151 0.37 -1.91 4.93
CA ASP A 151 0.75 -3.00 4.02
C ASP A 151 1.82 -3.87 4.69
N ASP A 152 1.80 -5.20 4.49
CA ASP A 152 2.64 -6.15 5.27
C ASP A 152 4.16 -5.87 5.19
N HIS A 153 4.62 -5.19 4.14
CA HIS A 153 6.02 -4.79 3.95
C HIS A 153 6.43 -3.54 4.74
N ILE A 154 5.46 -2.78 5.25
CA ILE A 154 5.66 -1.55 6.01
C ILE A 154 6.05 -1.94 7.43
N THR A 155 7.35 -1.90 7.68
CA THR A 155 7.94 -2.34 8.94
C THR A 155 8.81 -1.25 9.53
N ARG A 156 8.99 -1.29 10.86
CA ARG A 156 9.86 -0.34 11.56
C ARG A 156 11.26 -0.32 10.95
N GLY A 157 11.78 0.88 10.67
CA GLY A 157 13.07 1.12 10.02
C GLY A 157 12.98 1.21 8.49
N LEU A 158 11.84 0.88 7.89
CA LEU A 158 11.64 1.08 6.46
C LEU A 158 11.65 2.58 6.14
N ARG A 159 12.39 2.96 5.09
CA ARG A 159 12.33 4.32 4.55
C ARG A 159 11.25 4.40 3.49
N VAL A 160 10.39 5.41 3.61
CA VAL A 160 9.33 5.73 2.67
C VAL A 160 9.52 7.14 2.14
N ARG A 161 8.95 7.40 0.97
CA ARG A 161 8.88 8.71 0.33
C ARG A 161 7.44 9.21 0.30
N VAL A 162 7.26 10.52 0.18
CA VAL A 162 5.95 11.11 -0.15
C VAL A 162 5.36 10.35 -1.34
N GLY A 163 4.13 9.87 -1.21
CA GLY A 163 3.43 9.15 -2.28
C GLY A 163 3.60 7.62 -2.26
N ASP A 164 4.48 7.07 -1.43
CA ASP A 164 4.53 5.61 -1.24
C ASP A 164 3.25 5.14 -0.54
N GLN A 165 2.66 4.02 -1.00
CA GLN A 165 1.53 3.41 -0.30
C GLN A 165 2.03 2.82 1.01
N VAL A 166 1.35 3.16 2.10
CA VAL A 166 1.69 2.66 3.44
C VAL A 166 0.60 1.80 4.06
N GLY A 167 -0.59 1.76 3.46
CA GLY A 167 -1.69 0.90 3.90
C GLY A 167 -3.00 1.20 3.18
N LEU A 168 -4.10 0.70 3.73
CA LEU A 168 -5.47 0.94 3.28
C LEU A 168 -6.33 1.43 4.44
N VAL A 169 -7.23 2.37 4.22
CA VAL A 169 -8.18 2.79 5.25
C VAL A 169 -9.08 1.61 5.65
N PHE A 170 -9.29 1.43 6.94
CA PHE A 170 -10.19 0.39 7.41
C PHE A 170 -11.64 0.65 7.01
N PRO A 171 -12.40 -0.39 6.66
CA PRO A 171 -13.82 -0.25 6.39
C PRO A 171 -14.57 0.08 7.69
N VAL A 172 -15.80 0.56 7.54
CA VAL A 172 -16.69 0.83 8.68
C VAL A 172 -16.77 -0.39 9.62
N GLY A 173 -16.62 -0.14 10.92
CA GLY A 173 -16.77 -1.16 11.97
C GLY A 173 -15.52 -1.98 12.27
N TYR A 174 -14.38 -1.66 11.64
CA TYR A 174 -13.11 -2.32 11.90
C TYR A 174 -12.21 -1.52 12.85
N ASP A 175 -11.45 -2.24 13.67
CA ASP A 175 -10.41 -1.77 14.60
C ASP A 175 -10.60 -0.37 15.21
N ALA A 176 -11.63 -0.24 16.05
CA ALA A 176 -11.92 0.96 16.83
C ALA A 176 -12.13 2.26 16.03
N ASN A 177 -12.43 2.20 14.72
CA ASN A 177 -12.73 3.39 13.90
C ASN A 177 -14.09 4.06 14.22
N GLY A 178 -14.72 3.72 15.35
CA GLY A 178 -15.96 4.34 15.79
C GLY A 178 -17.17 4.14 14.86
N GLY A 179 -17.09 3.20 13.91
CA GLY A 179 -18.14 2.98 12.92
C GLY A 179 -18.10 3.95 11.73
N VAL A 180 -16.98 4.64 11.51
CA VAL A 180 -16.76 5.50 10.35
C VAL A 180 -15.39 5.18 9.77
N ALA A 181 -15.30 4.84 8.48
CA ALA A 181 -14.00 4.75 7.82
C ALA A 181 -13.42 6.16 7.67
N HIS A 182 -12.25 6.40 8.24
CA HIS A 182 -11.55 7.68 8.21
C HIS A 182 -10.04 7.45 8.39
N ILE A 183 -9.24 8.49 8.14
CA ILE A 183 -7.83 8.51 8.52
C ILE A 183 -7.71 9.46 9.71
N HIS A 184 -7.27 8.95 10.86
CA HIS A 184 -6.79 9.79 11.96
C HIS A 184 -5.37 10.21 11.65
N TYR A 185 -5.14 11.52 11.53
CA TYR A 185 -3.84 12.09 11.19
C TYR A 185 -3.39 13.10 12.25
N ALA A 186 -2.22 12.85 12.84
CA ALA A 186 -1.57 13.76 13.77
C ALA A 186 -0.08 13.93 13.46
N ILE A 187 0.50 15.04 13.91
CA ILE A 187 1.96 15.28 13.87
C ILE A 187 2.45 15.46 15.30
N HIS A 188 3.42 14.65 15.68
CA HIS A 188 4.04 14.69 17.00
C HIS A 188 5.47 15.21 16.93
N GLU A 189 5.87 15.93 17.97
CA GLU A 189 7.29 15.99 18.31
C GLU A 189 7.78 14.58 18.63
N THR A 190 9.01 14.24 18.23
CA THR A 190 9.63 12.98 18.67
C THR A 190 10.85 13.24 19.54
N TYR A 191 11.08 12.35 20.49
CA TYR A 191 12.31 12.29 21.28
C TYR A 191 13.33 11.27 20.73
N GLY A 192 13.06 10.72 19.54
CA GLY A 192 13.80 9.60 18.97
C GLY A 192 13.34 8.25 19.51
N GLY A 193 13.76 7.17 18.85
CA GLY A 193 13.44 5.81 19.27
C GLY A 193 11.97 5.38 19.09
N GLY A 194 11.16 6.17 18.38
CA GLY A 194 9.74 5.92 18.16
C GLY A 194 8.82 6.44 19.28
N TYR A 195 9.35 7.20 20.25
CA TYR A 195 8.53 7.84 21.27
C TYR A 195 7.88 9.10 20.72
N LEU A 196 6.54 9.14 20.82
CA LEU A 196 5.73 10.30 20.48
C LEU A 196 5.65 11.26 21.67
N GLY A 197 5.87 12.54 21.40
CA GLY A 197 5.66 13.64 22.33
C GLY A 197 4.33 14.32 22.08
N ARG A 198 4.27 15.62 22.41
CA ARG A 198 3.07 16.44 22.15
C ARG A 198 2.77 16.49 20.66
N THR A 199 1.48 16.54 20.33
CA THR A 199 1.06 16.90 18.98
C THR A 199 1.28 18.38 18.72
N ILE A 200 1.45 18.73 17.45
CA ILE A 200 1.57 20.11 16.98
C ILE A 200 0.50 20.40 15.91
N PRO A 201 0.02 21.64 15.79
CA PRO A 201 -0.95 21.99 14.77
C PRO A 201 -0.33 21.96 13.36
N PHE A 202 -1.14 21.61 12.36
CA PHE A 202 -0.80 21.61 10.93
C PHE A 202 -0.57 23.04 10.42
N THR A 203 0.62 23.57 10.69
CA THR A 203 1.01 24.96 10.38
C THR A 203 2.39 25.01 9.76
N ARG A 204 2.71 26.11 9.09
CA ARG A 204 4.01 26.37 8.46
C ARG A 204 4.41 25.20 7.54
N PRO A 205 5.55 24.48 7.73
CA PRO A 205 5.93 23.51 6.72
C PRO A 205 5.04 22.24 6.80
N TYR A 206 4.13 22.16 7.78
CA TYR A 206 3.13 21.11 7.94
C TYR A 206 1.70 21.59 7.67
N ALA A 207 1.52 22.75 7.04
CA ALA A 207 0.22 23.12 6.49
C ALA A 207 -0.28 22.00 5.56
N ILE A 208 -1.54 21.58 5.69
CA ILE A 208 -2.11 20.51 4.86
C ILE A 208 -2.53 21.12 3.53
N GLU A 209 -1.98 20.64 2.42
CA GLU A 209 -2.25 21.17 1.07
C GLU A 209 -2.07 22.71 1.01
N GLY A 210 -1.07 23.22 1.74
CA GLY A 210 -0.73 24.64 1.83
C GLY A 210 -1.64 25.45 2.74
N ARG A 211 -2.66 24.86 3.36
CA ARG A 211 -3.57 25.52 4.28
C ARG A 211 -3.16 25.29 5.73
N GLU A 212 -2.99 26.37 6.47
CA GLU A 212 -2.72 26.31 7.91
C GLU A 212 -4.00 26.03 8.71
N LEU A 213 -3.91 25.07 9.63
CA LEU A 213 -4.94 24.77 10.62
C LEU A 213 -4.47 25.27 11.99
N HIS A 214 -4.70 26.55 12.25
CA HIS A 214 -4.31 27.21 13.51
C HIS A 214 -5.06 26.63 14.71
N TRP A 215 -4.39 26.56 15.86
CA TRP A 215 -5.01 26.09 17.10
C TRP A 215 -5.75 27.21 17.85
N SER A 216 -6.84 26.83 18.51
CA SER A 216 -7.57 27.58 19.55
C SER A 216 -8.21 26.56 20.51
N ASP A 217 -8.84 27.00 21.60
CA ASP A 217 -9.59 26.12 22.52
C ASP A 217 -11.01 25.76 22.02
N GLU A 218 -11.36 26.11 20.78
CA GLU A 218 -12.68 25.84 20.22
C GLU A 218 -12.88 24.33 19.99
N TYR A 219 -14.04 23.81 20.40
CA TYR A 219 -14.40 22.42 20.22
C TYR A 219 -14.60 22.09 18.73
N ASN A 220 -14.00 20.99 18.28
CA ASN A 220 -14.10 20.48 16.91
C ASN A 220 -13.62 21.49 15.84
N LEU A 221 -12.58 22.26 16.17
CA LEU A 221 -12.04 23.30 15.28
C LEU A 221 -11.55 22.70 13.96
N HIS A 222 -11.88 23.35 12.84
CA HIS A 222 -11.62 22.92 11.45
C HIS A 222 -12.52 21.81 10.89
N SER A 223 -13.52 21.32 11.64
CA SER A 223 -14.52 20.41 11.07
C SER A 223 -15.24 21.04 9.86
N GLY A 224 -15.49 20.23 8.83
CA GLY A 224 -16.07 20.63 7.55
C GLY A 224 -15.09 21.30 6.59
N VAL A 225 -13.82 21.48 6.97
CA VAL A 225 -12.79 21.95 6.04
C VAL A 225 -12.50 20.87 5.00
N GLU A 226 -12.63 21.24 3.73
CA GLU A 226 -12.35 20.36 2.60
C GLU A 226 -10.98 20.63 1.96
N PHE A 227 -10.46 19.57 1.35
CA PHE A 227 -9.18 19.54 0.64
C PHE A 227 -9.28 18.66 -0.61
N THR A 228 -8.39 18.91 -1.56
CA THR A 228 -8.09 17.97 -2.66
C THR A 228 -6.66 17.50 -2.48
N SER A 229 -6.46 16.18 -2.44
CA SER A 229 -5.11 15.65 -2.25
C SER A 229 -4.21 15.97 -3.45
N THR A 230 -2.97 16.39 -3.18
CA THR A 230 -1.91 16.51 -4.18
C THR A 230 -0.90 15.36 -4.12
N ASN A 231 -1.11 14.38 -3.24
CA ASN A 231 -0.16 13.29 -3.00
C ASN A 231 -0.14 12.28 -4.15
N SER A 232 0.79 12.44 -5.08
CA SER A 232 0.86 11.58 -6.25
C SER A 232 1.44 10.21 -5.86
N PRO A 233 0.75 9.10 -6.19
CA PRO A 233 1.27 7.78 -5.89
C PRO A 233 2.61 7.53 -6.59
N ASN A 234 3.58 6.99 -5.87
CA ASN A 234 4.90 6.64 -6.43
C ASN A 234 4.90 5.32 -7.22
N TRP A 235 3.80 4.57 -7.20
CA TRP A 235 3.64 3.42 -8.08
C TRP A 235 3.12 3.87 -9.44
N THR A 236 3.65 3.26 -10.49
CA THR A 236 3.02 3.33 -11.80
C THR A 236 1.80 2.42 -11.74
N ALA A 237 0.60 2.99 -11.93
CA ALA A 237 -0.56 2.17 -12.24
C ALA A 237 -0.17 1.24 -13.40
N PRO A 238 -0.49 -0.06 -13.35
CA PRO A 238 -0.21 -0.97 -14.46
C PRO A 238 -0.78 -0.34 -15.72
N THR A 239 0.07 -0.08 -16.72
CA THR A 239 -0.42 0.30 -18.03
C THR A 239 -1.32 -0.81 -18.53
N ASP A 240 -2.50 -0.44 -19.02
CA ASP A 240 -3.58 -1.33 -19.44
C ASP A 240 -3.19 -2.14 -20.70
N GLU A 241 -2.19 -3.01 -20.57
CA GLU A 241 -1.91 -4.06 -21.52
C GLU A 241 -2.80 -5.24 -21.13
N SER A 242 -3.99 -5.31 -21.72
CA SER A 242 -4.81 -6.52 -21.67
C SER A 242 -3.95 -7.68 -22.18
N PRO A 243 -3.77 -8.76 -21.40
CA PRO A 243 -3.08 -9.93 -21.90
C PRO A 243 -3.88 -10.51 -23.08
N ASP A 244 -3.21 -10.70 -24.23
CA ASP A 244 -3.71 -11.57 -25.30
C ASP A 244 -3.83 -12.97 -24.70
N VAL A 245 -5.06 -13.39 -24.40
CA VAL A 245 -5.34 -14.74 -23.90
C VAL A 245 -5.36 -15.67 -25.11
N ASP A 246 -4.32 -16.51 -25.23
CA ASP A 246 -4.30 -17.62 -26.17
C ASP A 246 -5.33 -18.68 -25.74
N ASP A 247 -6.42 -18.80 -26.51
CA ASP A 247 -7.49 -19.78 -26.34
C ASP A 247 -7.01 -21.20 -26.70
N GLU A 248 -6.47 -21.96 -25.73
CA GLU A 248 -6.41 -23.42 -25.82
C GLU A 248 -7.62 -24.08 -25.09
N PRO A 249 -8.40 -24.95 -25.75
CA PRO A 249 -9.58 -25.56 -25.15
C PRO A 249 -9.21 -26.63 -24.10
N VAL A 250 -9.57 -26.38 -22.84
CA VAL A 250 -9.46 -27.36 -21.75
C VAL A 250 -10.63 -28.35 -21.80
N ALA A 251 -10.32 -29.65 -21.72
CA ALA A 251 -11.32 -30.72 -21.67
C ALA A 251 -12.06 -30.73 -20.32
N VAL A 252 -13.39 -30.64 -20.37
CA VAL A 252 -14.30 -30.64 -19.22
C VAL A 252 -14.51 -32.07 -18.72
N ALA A 253 -14.24 -32.33 -17.44
CA ALA A 253 -14.55 -33.60 -16.77
C ALA A 253 -16.04 -33.66 -16.34
N GLU A 254 -16.61 -34.87 -16.26
CA GLU A 254 -17.99 -35.09 -15.80
C GLU A 254 -18.22 -34.66 -14.34
N PRO A 255 -19.40 -34.11 -14.00
CA PRO A 255 -19.69 -33.61 -12.65
C PRO A 255 -20.00 -34.75 -11.66
N GLU A 256 -19.41 -34.66 -10.47
CA GLU A 256 -19.82 -35.44 -9.29
C GLU A 256 -21.16 -34.93 -8.71
N PRO A 257 -21.95 -35.76 -8.02
CA PRO A 257 -23.25 -35.36 -7.46
C PRO A 257 -23.10 -34.30 -6.35
N GLU A 258 -23.97 -33.29 -6.40
CA GLU A 258 -23.92 -32.13 -5.50
C GLU A 258 -24.27 -32.48 -4.03
N PRO A 259 -23.55 -31.90 -3.05
CA PRO A 259 -23.93 -31.98 -1.65
C PRO A 259 -25.21 -31.17 -1.37
N VAL A 260 -26.18 -31.81 -0.71
CA VAL A 260 -27.40 -31.15 -0.22
C VAL A 260 -27.11 -30.49 1.11
N TRP A 261 -27.15 -29.15 1.15
CA TRP A 261 -27.03 -28.37 2.38
C TRP A 261 -28.41 -28.01 2.95
N THR A 262 -28.60 -28.23 4.24
CA THR A 262 -29.76 -27.75 5.01
C THR A 262 -29.33 -26.61 5.92
N MET A 263 -29.92 -25.42 5.72
CA MET A 263 -29.73 -24.26 6.60
C MET A 263 -30.50 -24.42 7.92
N PRO A 264 -30.02 -23.84 9.05
CA PRO A 264 -30.85 -23.65 10.24
C PRO A 264 -31.95 -22.62 9.93
N ALA A 265 -33.20 -22.92 10.27
CA ALA A 265 -34.39 -22.18 9.85
C ALA A 265 -34.60 -20.79 10.53
N ASP A 266 -33.64 -20.31 11.34
CA ASP A 266 -33.96 -19.38 12.43
C ASP A 266 -33.19 -18.04 12.44
N ALA A 267 -32.58 -17.57 11.34
CA ALA A 267 -31.86 -16.28 11.36
C ALA A 267 -32.38 -15.26 10.33
N PRO A 268 -33.42 -14.47 10.67
CA PRO A 268 -33.69 -13.21 9.99
C PRO A 268 -32.76 -12.15 10.56
N VAL A 269 -31.83 -11.65 9.77
CA VAL A 269 -31.06 -10.45 10.11
C VAL A 269 -31.06 -9.53 8.91
N GLY A 270 -31.83 -8.45 8.97
CA GLY A 270 -31.73 -7.37 7.99
C GLY A 270 -30.40 -6.66 8.14
N GLY A 271 -30.00 -5.91 7.13
CA GLY A 271 -28.74 -5.18 7.14
C GLY A 271 -27.91 -5.38 5.88
N TRP A 272 -26.71 -4.84 5.92
CA TRP A 272 -25.75 -4.90 4.82
C TRP A 272 -25.16 -6.30 4.69
N ARG A 273 -25.16 -6.81 3.46
CA ARG A 273 -24.62 -8.13 3.10
C ARG A 273 -23.79 -7.99 1.84
N THR A 274 -22.67 -8.71 1.77
CA THR A 274 -21.95 -8.87 0.51
C THR A 274 -22.55 -10.06 -0.25
N VAL A 275 -22.89 -9.85 -1.52
CA VAL A 275 -23.53 -10.86 -2.37
C VAL A 275 -22.69 -11.08 -3.61
N GLY A 276 -22.30 -12.33 -3.84
CA GLY A 276 -21.62 -12.74 -5.04
C GLY A 276 -22.57 -12.99 -6.22
N VAL A 277 -22.19 -12.53 -7.40
CA VAL A 277 -22.97 -12.69 -8.63
C VAL A 277 -22.36 -13.82 -9.45
N SER A 278 -23.04 -14.97 -9.52
CA SER A 278 -22.52 -16.16 -10.20
C SER A 278 -22.86 -16.29 -11.68
N ARG A 279 -23.75 -15.44 -12.15
CA ARG A 279 -24.15 -15.34 -13.55
C ARG A 279 -24.62 -13.93 -13.82
N ASP A 280 -24.53 -13.53 -15.08
CA ASP A 280 -25.10 -12.27 -15.52
C ASP A 280 -26.58 -12.19 -15.11
N THR A 281 -26.93 -11.16 -14.36
CA THR A 281 -28.26 -10.94 -13.80
C THR A 281 -28.58 -9.45 -13.76
N SER A 282 -29.85 -9.10 -13.71
CA SER A 282 -30.27 -7.72 -13.40
C SER A 282 -30.49 -7.54 -11.91
N VAL A 283 -30.66 -6.30 -11.45
CA VAL A 283 -31.12 -6.02 -10.07
C VAL A 283 -32.42 -6.77 -9.76
N ALA A 284 -33.40 -6.75 -10.67
CA ALA A 284 -34.64 -7.50 -10.50
C ALA A 284 -34.42 -9.02 -10.41
N GLY A 285 -33.41 -9.54 -11.13
CA GLY A 285 -32.98 -10.92 -10.97
C GLY A 285 -32.34 -11.20 -9.61
N LEU A 286 -31.58 -10.24 -9.08
CA LEU A 286 -30.97 -10.30 -7.74
C LEU A 286 -32.04 -10.24 -6.64
N GLU A 287 -33.01 -9.32 -6.71
CA GLU A 287 -34.15 -9.26 -5.78
C GLU A 287 -34.90 -10.59 -5.72
N LYS A 288 -35.14 -11.21 -6.88
CA LYS A 288 -35.77 -12.52 -6.97
C LYS A 288 -34.90 -13.63 -6.35
N MET A 289 -33.57 -13.53 -6.45
CA MET A 289 -32.66 -14.48 -5.80
C MET A 289 -32.64 -14.31 -4.27
N LEU A 290 -32.75 -13.07 -3.80
CA LEU A 290 -32.76 -12.75 -2.37
C LEU A 290 -34.12 -13.00 -1.69
N ASP A 291 -35.16 -13.33 -2.48
CA ASP A 291 -36.55 -13.56 -2.05
C ASP A 291 -37.07 -12.45 -1.12
N GLY A 292 -36.76 -11.20 -1.48
CA GLY A 292 -37.15 -10.03 -0.70
C GLY A 292 -36.79 -8.71 -1.37
N PRO A 293 -37.43 -7.60 -0.95
CA PRO A 293 -37.12 -6.29 -1.48
C PRO A 293 -35.72 -5.86 -1.05
N LEU A 294 -34.94 -5.37 -2.01
CA LEU A 294 -33.72 -4.62 -1.70
C LEU A 294 -34.12 -3.26 -1.14
N SER A 295 -33.44 -2.80 -0.09
CA SER A 295 -33.57 -1.42 0.40
C SER A 295 -32.52 -0.51 -0.25
N ALA A 296 -31.36 -1.07 -0.57
CA ALA A 296 -30.30 -0.42 -1.33
C ALA A 296 -29.36 -1.48 -1.91
N LEU A 297 -28.68 -1.14 -3.00
CA LEU A 297 -27.61 -1.95 -3.57
C LEU A 297 -26.42 -1.03 -3.88
N VAL A 298 -25.24 -1.35 -3.37
CA VAL A 298 -23.99 -0.68 -3.72
C VAL A 298 -23.15 -1.61 -4.58
N VAL A 299 -22.91 -1.20 -5.82
CA VAL A 299 -22.11 -1.95 -6.80
C VAL A 299 -20.73 -1.32 -6.87
N HIS A 300 -19.68 -2.13 -6.65
CA HIS A 300 -18.32 -1.68 -6.87
C HIS A 300 -17.95 -1.82 -8.34
N ASN A 301 -17.61 -0.71 -8.98
CA ASN A 301 -17.12 -0.70 -10.36
C ASN A 301 -15.61 -0.95 -10.35
N ALA A 302 -15.23 -2.20 -10.60
CA ALA A 302 -13.82 -2.60 -10.64
C ALA A 302 -13.01 -1.96 -11.78
N ARG A 303 -13.60 -1.18 -12.70
CA ARG A 303 -12.85 -0.49 -13.76
C ARG A 303 -12.21 0.80 -13.28
N ASP A 304 -12.89 1.54 -12.42
CA ASP A 304 -12.49 2.87 -11.95
C ASP A 304 -12.48 3.00 -10.42
N GLY A 305 -12.85 1.95 -9.69
CA GLY A 305 -12.89 1.93 -8.22
C GLY A 305 -14.05 2.74 -7.62
N SER A 306 -15.00 3.19 -8.45
CA SER A 306 -16.19 3.90 -7.97
C SER A 306 -17.20 2.93 -7.35
N TYR A 307 -18.08 3.47 -6.52
CA TYR A 307 -19.23 2.76 -5.97
C TYR A 307 -20.50 3.43 -6.46
N GLU A 308 -21.41 2.63 -7.04
CA GLU A 308 -22.71 3.10 -7.51
C GLU A 308 -23.80 2.63 -6.55
N LEU A 309 -24.63 3.56 -6.07
CA LEU A 309 -25.77 3.26 -5.20
C LEU A 309 -27.04 3.17 -6.06
N PHE A 310 -27.72 2.03 -5.99
CA PHE A 310 -29.08 1.85 -6.46
C PHE A 310 -30.05 1.90 -5.28
N ASP A 311 -30.96 2.87 -5.35
CA ASP A 311 -32.08 3.01 -4.44
C ASP A 311 -33.36 2.59 -5.20
N PRO A 312 -34.00 1.45 -4.85
CA PRO A 312 -35.23 1.02 -5.51
C PRO A 312 -36.40 1.98 -5.34
N SER A 313 -36.37 2.90 -4.37
CA SER A 313 -37.36 3.98 -4.23
C SER A 313 -37.18 5.12 -5.24
N ASP A 314 -35.99 5.24 -5.82
CA ASP A 314 -35.69 6.12 -6.94
C ASP A 314 -35.20 5.30 -8.15
N PRO A 315 -36.10 4.76 -8.98
CA PRO A 315 -35.71 3.96 -10.15
C PRO A 315 -34.91 4.75 -11.21
N GLY A 316 -34.81 6.08 -11.09
CA GLY A 316 -33.92 6.93 -11.88
C GLY A 316 -32.46 6.93 -11.40
N SER A 317 -32.21 6.50 -10.15
CA SER A 317 -30.86 6.36 -9.57
C SER A 317 -30.03 5.23 -10.20
N ALA A 318 -30.70 4.31 -10.92
CA ALA A 318 -30.06 3.19 -11.59
C ALA A 318 -29.38 3.65 -12.89
N ASP A 319 -28.07 3.95 -12.81
CA ASP A 319 -27.24 4.03 -14.01
C ASP A 319 -27.23 2.68 -14.76
N VAL A 320 -26.88 2.70 -16.04
CA VAL A 320 -26.97 1.50 -16.91
C VAL A 320 -26.13 0.33 -16.35
N ALA A 321 -25.04 0.62 -15.65
CA ALA A 321 -24.13 -0.38 -15.07
C ALA A 321 -24.79 -1.19 -13.95
N VAL A 322 -25.65 -0.59 -13.11
CA VAL A 322 -26.35 -1.33 -12.05
C VAL A 322 -27.44 -2.25 -12.62
N ARG A 323 -27.95 -1.98 -13.82
CA ARG A 323 -29.04 -2.79 -14.43
C ARG A 323 -28.59 -4.19 -14.86
N SER A 324 -27.29 -4.42 -15.03
CA SER A 324 -26.74 -5.74 -15.32
C SER A 324 -25.47 -5.99 -14.51
N LEU A 325 -25.57 -6.88 -13.53
CA LEU A 325 -24.46 -7.42 -12.78
C LEU A 325 -23.88 -8.61 -13.56
N GLN A 326 -22.57 -8.66 -13.72
CA GLN A 326 -21.84 -9.71 -14.43
C GLN A 326 -21.39 -10.82 -13.49
N ALA A 327 -21.24 -12.03 -14.03
CA ALA A 327 -20.63 -13.13 -13.30
C ALA A 327 -19.24 -12.76 -12.74
N GLY A 328 -18.98 -13.10 -11.48
CA GLY A 328 -17.74 -12.78 -10.76
C GLY A 328 -17.74 -11.44 -10.04
N GLN A 329 -18.72 -10.55 -10.29
CA GLN A 329 -18.88 -9.34 -9.49
C GLN A 329 -19.41 -9.68 -8.10
N ALA A 330 -19.11 -8.81 -7.13
CA ALA A 330 -19.79 -8.81 -5.84
C ALA A 330 -20.36 -7.42 -5.54
N VAL A 331 -21.44 -7.39 -4.77
CA VAL A 331 -22.21 -6.20 -4.45
C VAL A 331 -22.51 -6.16 -2.96
N TRP A 332 -22.68 -4.97 -2.41
CA TRP A 332 -23.27 -4.81 -1.09
C TRP A 332 -24.77 -4.62 -1.24
N ALA A 333 -25.56 -5.52 -0.68
CA ALA A 333 -27.02 -5.44 -0.66
C ALA A 333 -27.49 -5.13 0.75
N LEU A 334 -28.29 -4.06 0.91
CA LEU A 334 -29.05 -3.80 2.11
C LEU A 334 -30.40 -4.51 1.99
N VAL A 335 -30.58 -5.57 2.78
CA VAL A 335 -31.78 -6.42 2.72
C VAL A 335 -32.68 -6.12 3.91
N ASP A 336 -34.00 -6.06 3.66
CA ASP A 336 -35.00 -5.86 4.69
C ASP A 336 -34.96 -7.04 5.71
N PRO A 337 -35.01 -6.77 7.03
CA PRO A 337 -35.00 -7.79 8.08
C PRO A 337 -36.03 -8.91 7.99
N PHE A 338 -37.07 -8.76 7.18
CA PHE A 338 -38.09 -9.79 6.99
C PHE A 338 -37.89 -10.67 5.75
N SER A 339 -36.82 -10.47 4.98
CA SER A 339 -36.54 -11.26 3.78
C SER A 339 -35.88 -12.59 4.16
N ALA A 340 -36.48 -13.71 3.76
CA ALA A 340 -35.88 -15.02 3.93
C ALA A 340 -34.84 -15.22 2.83
N TRP A 341 -33.56 -15.19 3.16
CA TRP A 341 -32.53 -15.51 2.17
C TRP A 341 -32.64 -16.99 1.82
N LEU A 342 -33.11 -17.27 0.60
CA LEU A 342 -32.86 -18.55 -0.04
C LEU A 342 -31.44 -18.46 -0.59
N PRO A 343 -30.48 -19.28 -0.12
CA PRO A 343 -29.22 -19.40 -0.83
C PRO A 343 -29.56 -19.68 -2.28
N ALA A 344 -29.06 -18.85 -3.19
CA ALA A 344 -29.05 -19.25 -4.59
C ALA A 344 -28.40 -20.65 -4.60
N PRO A 345 -29.05 -21.67 -5.19
CA PRO A 345 -28.46 -22.99 -5.24
C PRO A 345 -27.05 -22.83 -5.80
N PRO A 346 -26.04 -23.45 -5.17
CA PRO A 346 -24.66 -23.29 -5.61
C PRO A 346 -24.64 -23.54 -7.12
N SER A 347 -24.29 -22.51 -7.88
CA SER A 347 -24.07 -22.71 -9.30
C SER A 347 -22.87 -23.65 -9.40
N ALA A 348 -22.99 -24.69 -10.24
CA ALA A 348 -21.86 -25.55 -10.56
C ALA A 348 -20.61 -24.68 -10.80
N PRO A 349 -19.46 -25.01 -10.19
CA PRO A 349 -18.25 -24.20 -10.30
C PRO A 349 -17.94 -23.85 -11.75
N ARG A 350 -17.54 -22.61 -11.99
CA ARG A 350 -17.22 -22.11 -13.34
C ARG A 350 -15.84 -21.52 -13.37
N GLN A 351 -15.19 -21.69 -14.51
CA GLN A 351 -14.00 -20.91 -14.78
C GLN A 351 -14.41 -19.45 -15.02
N VAL A 352 -13.90 -18.54 -14.20
CA VAL A 352 -14.14 -17.09 -14.33
C VAL A 352 -12.81 -16.37 -14.29
N THR A 353 -12.57 -15.52 -15.28
CA THR A 353 -11.37 -14.68 -15.37
C THR A 353 -11.74 -13.26 -15.00
N ILE A 354 -11.12 -12.73 -13.95
CA ILE A 354 -11.42 -11.42 -13.39
C ILE A 354 -10.15 -10.57 -13.44
N ARG A 355 -10.27 -9.33 -13.91
CA ARG A 355 -9.22 -8.32 -13.80
C ARG A 355 -9.28 -7.68 -12.42
N LEU A 356 -8.14 -7.63 -11.74
CA LEU A 356 -7.96 -6.99 -10.44
C LEU A 356 -7.14 -5.71 -10.61
N LEU A 357 -7.60 -4.62 -10.01
CA LEU A 357 -6.84 -3.38 -9.89
C LEU A 357 -5.91 -3.44 -8.67
N ALA A 358 -4.85 -2.63 -8.66
CA ALA A 358 -4.05 -2.43 -7.45
C ALA A 358 -4.94 -1.86 -6.34
N GLY A 359 -4.81 -2.39 -5.12
CA GLY A 359 -5.68 -2.11 -3.99
C GLY A 359 -6.73 -3.21 -3.75
N ALA A 360 -7.84 -2.84 -3.11
CA ALA A 360 -8.90 -3.76 -2.76
C ALA A 360 -9.92 -3.93 -3.89
N ASN A 361 -10.30 -5.18 -4.19
CA ASN A 361 -11.25 -5.53 -5.22
C ASN A 361 -12.40 -6.32 -4.59
N LEU A 362 -13.63 -5.81 -4.67
CA LEU A 362 -14.83 -6.55 -4.27
C LEU A 362 -15.24 -7.52 -5.39
N ILE A 363 -15.07 -8.82 -5.16
CA ILE A 363 -15.29 -9.88 -6.16
C ILE A 363 -16.02 -11.07 -5.55
N SER A 364 -16.60 -11.92 -6.39
CA SER A 364 -17.21 -13.16 -5.95
C SER A 364 -16.35 -14.38 -6.27
N TRP A 365 -16.25 -15.31 -5.33
CA TRP A 365 -15.69 -16.63 -5.54
C TRP A 365 -16.69 -17.54 -6.27
N GLN A 366 -16.29 -18.12 -7.40
CA GLN A 366 -17.10 -18.92 -8.33
C GLN A 366 -16.55 -20.35 -8.49
N GLY A 367 -15.47 -20.67 -7.79
CA GLY A 367 -14.95 -22.02 -7.72
C GLY A 367 -15.59 -22.85 -6.60
N PRO A 368 -15.21 -24.12 -6.48
CA PRO A 368 -15.71 -25.03 -5.46
C PRO A 368 -15.28 -24.61 -4.07
N ASP A 369 -15.95 -25.17 -3.07
CA ASP A 369 -15.60 -25.04 -1.67
C ASP A 369 -14.14 -25.49 -1.44
N ARG A 370 -13.30 -24.57 -0.98
CA ARG A 370 -11.87 -24.83 -0.79
C ARG A 370 -11.26 -23.99 0.32
N ASP A 371 -10.10 -24.43 0.77
CA ASP A 371 -9.21 -23.63 1.61
C ASP A 371 -8.86 -22.30 0.91
N VAL A 372 -8.88 -21.21 1.66
CA VAL A 372 -8.68 -19.86 1.08
C VAL A 372 -7.27 -19.70 0.50
N GLY A 373 -6.25 -20.28 1.12
CA GLY A 373 -4.88 -20.24 0.61
C GLY A 373 -4.78 -21.00 -0.70
N ALA A 374 -5.42 -22.16 -0.78
CA ALA A 374 -5.52 -22.91 -2.04
C ALA A 374 -6.29 -22.14 -3.13
N ALA A 375 -7.29 -21.33 -2.78
CA ALA A 375 -8.05 -20.52 -3.74
C ALA A 375 -7.24 -19.35 -4.31
N LEU A 376 -6.54 -18.64 -3.43
CA LEU A 376 -5.90 -17.37 -3.73
C LEU A 376 -4.44 -17.52 -4.18
N ARG A 377 -3.85 -18.73 -4.09
CA ARG A 377 -2.45 -19.00 -4.47
C ARG A 377 -2.04 -18.54 -5.89
N ASN A 378 -3.00 -18.46 -6.81
CA ASN A 378 -2.76 -18.07 -8.21
C ASN A 378 -3.05 -16.60 -8.50
N VAL A 379 -3.45 -15.82 -7.48
CA VAL A 379 -3.63 -14.37 -7.62
C VAL A 379 -2.26 -13.71 -7.59
N ALA A 380 -1.79 -13.22 -8.73
CA ALA A 380 -0.51 -12.53 -8.78
C ALA A 380 -0.54 -11.26 -7.91
N HIS A 381 0.54 -11.03 -7.15
CA HIS A 381 0.69 -9.90 -6.23
C HIS A 381 -0.39 -9.82 -5.15
N PHE A 382 -1.02 -10.95 -4.81
CA PHE A 382 -1.92 -11.05 -3.68
C PHE A 382 -1.24 -10.61 -2.39
N SER A 383 -1.97 -9.82 -1.59
CA SER A 383 -1.56 -9.47 -0.23
C SER A 383 -2.46 -10.12 0.80
N ARG A 384 -3.78 -9.88 0.72
CA ARG A 384 -4.74 -10.29 1.75
C ARG A 384 -6.16 -10.32 1.22
N ALA A 385 -7.03 -11.01 1.93
CA ALA A 385 -8.45 -11.10 1.61
C ALA A 385 -9.31 -10.91 2.86
N TYR A 386 -10.48 -10.29 2.67
CA TYR A 386 -11.48 -10.13 3.71
C TYR A 386 -12.83 -10.64 3.24
N ARG A 387 -13.57 -11.24 4.16
CA ARG A 387 -14.97 -11.61 3.99
C ARG A 387 -15.77 -11.02 5.15
N TYR A 388 -16.85 -10.30 4.85
CA TYR A 388 -17.78 -9.89 5.90
C TYR A 388 -18.71 -11.07 6.21
N ASP A 389 -18.72 -11.53 7.46
CA ASP A 389 -19.69 -12.50 7.95
C ASP A 389 -20.91 -11.75 8.51
N PRO A 390 -22.05 -11.75 7.79
CA PRO A 390 -23.24 -11.02 8.22
C PRO A 390 -23.93 -11.64 9.43
N TYR A 391 -23.61 -12.89 9.82
CA TYR A 391 -24.20 -13.53 10.99
C TYR A 391 -23.50 -13.10 12.28
N THR A 392 -22.19 -12.94 12.23
CA THR A 392 -21.39 -12.49 13.38
C THR A 392 -21.12 -10.99 13.36
N GLU A 393 -21.51 -10.31 12.28
CA GLU A 393 -21.21 -8.89 11.99
C GLU A 393 -19.72 -8.58 12.11
N ARG A 394 -18.89 -9.51 11.63
CA ARG A 394 -17.43 -9.44 11.75
C ARG A 394 -16.76 -9.67 10.41
N TRP A 395 -15.69 -8.93 10.22
CA TRP A 395 -14.73 -9.19 9.16
C TRP A 395 -13.89 -10.41 9.52
N GLN A 396 -13.81 -11.33 8.57
CA GLN A 396 -12.85 -12.43 8.56
C GLN A 396 -11.71 -12.06 7.64
N PHE A 397 -10.50 -12.47 8.01
CA PHE A 397 -9.25 -12.04 7.38
C PHE A 397 -8.40 -13.24 6.98
N TRP A 398 -7.71 -13.14 5.84
CA TRP A 398 -6.64 -14.06 5.48
C TRP A 398 -5.48 -13.36 4.77
N SER A 399 -4.25 -13.69 5.15
CA SER A 399 -3.01 -13.32 4.44
C SER A 399 -2.00 -14.49 4.51
N PRO A 400 -1.24 -14.77 3.42
CA PRO A 400 -0.16 -15.75 3.43
C PRO A 400 1.03 -15.33 4.29
N GLU A 401 1.16 -14.02 4.58
CA GLU A 401 2.25 -13.47 5.39
C GLU A 401 1.86 -13.37 6.88
N ALA A 402 0.57 -13.43 7.19
CA ALA A 402 0.08 -13.35 8.56
C ALA A 402 0.27 -14.67 9.33
N PRO A 403 0.55 -14.62 10.64
CA PRO A 403 0.52 -15.80 11.49
C PRO A 403 -0.85 -16.48 11.48
N ASP A 404 -0.88 -17.82 11.56
CA ASP A 404 -2.11 -18.62 11.47
C ASP A 404 -3.23 -18.16 12.42
N PHE A 405 -2.90 -17.68 13.63
CA PHE A 405 -3.91 -17.24 14.61
C PHE A 405 -4.63 -15.94 14.21
N VAL A 406 -4.08 -15.16 13.28
CA VAL A 406 -4.71 -13.95 12.73
C VAL A 406 -5.64 -14.31 11.57
N ASN A 407 -5.34 -15.40 10.85
CA ASN A 407 -6.14 -15.89 9.73
C ASN A 407 -7.45 -16.51 10.23
N THR A 408 -8.54 -15.74 10.11
CA THR A 408 -9.90 -16.11 10.55
C THR A 408 -10.82 -16.50 9.38
N LEU A 409 -10.44 -16.16 8.16
CA LEU A 409 -11.07 -16.67 6.94
C LEU A 409 -10.31 -17.96 6.54
N GLU A 410 -10.92 -19.12 6.76
CA GLU A 410 -10.26 -20.41 6.48
C GLU A 410 -10.72 -21.05 5.18
N ARG A 411 -11.99 -20.85 4.81
CA ARG A 411 -12.62 -21.51 3.65
C ARG A 411 -13.45 -20.54 2.84
N LEU A 412 -13.35 -20.68 1.53
CA LEU A 412 -14.22 -20.04 0.56
C LEU A 412 -15.28 -21.02 0.08
N GLN A 413 -16.52 -20.54 -0.01
CA GLN A 413 -17.66 -21.24 -0.58
C GLN A 413 -18.09 -20.58 -1.87
N SER A 414 -18.57 -21.37 -2.84
CA SER A 414 -19.06 -20.81 -4.10
C SER A 414 -20.15 -19.76 -3.83
N GLY A 415 -19.97 -18.56 -4.36
CA GLY A 415 -20.83 -17.39 -4.14
C GLY A 415 -20.33 -16.42 -3.07
N ASP A 416 -19.31 -16.77 -2.29
CA ASP A 416 -18.71 -15.86 -1.31
C ASP A 416 -18.28 -14.55 -1.98
N ALA A 417 -18.56 -13.43 -1.32
CA ALA A 417 -18.08 -12.12 -1.74
C ALA A 417 -16.89 -11.71 -0.88
N LEU A 418 -15.81 -11.34 -1.55
CA LEU A 418 -14.49 -11.12 -0.97
C LEU A 418 -13.97 -9.76 -1.37
N TYR A 419 -13.35 -9.07 -0.43
CA TYR A 419 -12.38 -8.03 -0.74
C TYR A 419 -11.03 -8.70 -0.94
N VAL A 420 -10.54 -8.76 -2.17
CA VAL A 420 -9.21 -9.26 -2.50
C VAL A 420 -8.29 -8.09 -2.75
N VAL A 421 -7.23 -8.00 -1.95
CA VAL A 421 -6.23 -6.94 -2.03
C VAL A 421 -5.03 -7.45 -2.82
N VAL A 422 -4.70 -6.75 -3.91
CA VAL A 422 -3.49 -6.99 -4.70
C VAL A 422 -2.63 -5.74 -4.75
N ARG A 423 -1.30 -5.90 -4.66
CA ARG A 423 -0.35 -4.77 -4.64
C ARG A 423 -0.17 -4.14 -6.02
N VAL A 424 -0.33 -4.94 -7.06
CA VAL A 424 -0.22 -4.54 -8.46
C VAL A 424 -1.42 -5.15 -9.17
N GLY A 425 -2.01 -4.43 -10.11
CA GLY A 425 -3.12 -4.95 -10.91
C GLY A 425 -2.72 -6.27 -11.60
N SER A 426 -3.66 -7.22 -11.62
CA SER A 426 -3.42 -8.58 -12.08
C SER A 426 -4.67 -9.18 -12.71
N VAL A 427 -4.56 -10.41 -13.20
CA VAL A 427 -5.69 -11.20 -13.68
C VAL A 427 -5.79 -12.46 -12.83
N TRP A 428 -6.98 -12.74 -12.32
CA TRP A 428 -7.27 -13.94 -11.56
C TRP A 428 -8.22 -14.85 -12.32
N THR A 429 -7.75 -16.06 -12.64
CA THR A 429 -8.62 -17.14 -13.15
C THR A 429 -9.03 -18.04 -12.00
N GLN A 430 -10.31 -18.00 -11.65
CA GLN A 430 -10.92 -18.93 -10.71
C GLN A 430 -11.19 -20.23 -11.46
N LEU A 431 -10.67 -21.34 -10.94
CA LEU A 431 -10.86 -22.67 -11.55
C LEU A 431 -12.02 -23.39 -10.87
N PRO A 432 -12.79 -24.20 -11.62
CA PRO A 432 -13.87 -25.02 -11.07
C PRO A 432 -13.39 -26.13 -10.12
#